data_AF-A0A8T1W078-F1
#
_entry.id   AF-A0A8T1W078-F1
#
_cell.length_a   1.000
_cell.length_b   1.000
_cell.length_c   1.000
_cell.angle_alpha   90.00
_cell.angle_beta   90.00
_cell.angle_gamma   90.00
#
_symmetry.space_group_name_H-M   'P 1'
#
loop_
_entity.id
_entity.type
_entity.pdbx_description
1 polymer ?
#
loop_
_entity_poly.entity_id
_entity_poly.type
_entity_poly.pdbx_seq_one_letter_code
_entity_poly.pdbx_strand_id
1 'polypeptide(L)'
;MLGVSNVAFLCVSALALLSWMPEDVSAYCPNGCNAQGTCGKNDKCTCYERQDQEDSTIKYPAYKGADCSLRTCPYGDAWVQVPTAANTAHQLAECSNRGNCDYGTGHCLCFPGYQGKACERTECPNDCNSRGICLTLRAIIAGSPNVIPSTTYAAWDADKHMGCYCDQGYRGPDCSLKECPSGDDVLLAHGQTQGRDCGGRGKCNYESGECECFPGYYGTACDSQTTVN
;
A
#
# COMPACT_ATOMS: atom_id res chain seq x y z
N MET A 1 -33.48 90.35 -6.62
CA MET A 1 -34.06 89.79 -7.86
C MET A 1 -32.95 89.08 -8.61
N LEU A 2 -33.21 87.82 -9.00
CA LEU A 2 -32.51 87.01 -10.03
C LEU A 2 -31.05 86.59 -9.68
N GLY A 3 -30.65 85.33 -9.69
CA GLY A 3 -31.31 84.07 -10.00
C GLY A 3 -30.30 82.95 -9.74
N VAL A 4 -30.61 82.03 -8.83
CA VAL A 4 -29.80 80.83 -8.61
C VAL A 4 -29.99 79.97 -9.86
N SER A 5 -28.89 79.72 -10.58
CA SER A 5 -28.94 79.01 -11.86
C SER A 5 -29.37 77.56 -11.67
N ASN A 6 -30.51 77.18 -12.26
CA ASN A 6 -31.11 75.84 -12.24
C ASN A 6 -30.23 74.72 -12.86
N VAL A 7 -29.02 75.03 -13.31
CA VAL A 7 -28.11 74.08 -13.96
C VAL A 7 -27.25 73.32 -12.94
N ALA A 8 -26.98 73.89 -11.76
CA ALA A 8 -26.11 73.26 -10.75
C ALA A 8 -26.80 72.14 -9.93
N PHE A 9 -28.14 72.14 -9.86
CA PHE A 9 -28.88 71.11 -9.11
C PHE A 9 -29.08 69.81 -9.89
N LEU A 10 -28.99 69.84 -11.23
CA LEU A 10 -29.26 68.66 -12.07
C LEU A 10 -28.05 67.73 -12.24
N CYS A 11 -26.81 68.19 -12.00
CA CYS A 11 -25.62 67.33 -12.06
C CYS A 11 -25.39 66.52 -10.76
N VAL A 12 -25.80 67.04 -9.60
CA VAL A 12 -25.60 66.34 -8.31
C VAL A 12 -26.64 65.23 -8.11
N SER A 13 -27.83 65.35 -8.70
CA SER A 13 -28.87 64.32 -8.66
C SER A 13 -28.61 63.13 -9.60
N ALA A 14 -27.80 63.30 -10.65
CA ALA A 14 -27.48 62.23 -11.59
C ALA A 14 -26.37 61.28 -11.08
N LEU A 15 -25.48 61.76 -10.20
CA LEU A 15 -24.43 60.94 -9.58
C LEU A 15 -24.91 60.16 -8.34
N ALA A 16 -26.02 60.57 -7.71
CA ALA A 16 -26.60 59.86 -6.56
C ALA A 16 -27.52 58.69 -6.94
N LEU A 17 -27.82 58.51 -8.23
CA LEU A 17 -28.66 57.41 -8.73
C LEU A 17 -27.85 56.20 -9.24
N LEU A 18 -26.52 56.29 -9.30
CA LEU A 18 -25.63 55.19 -9.68
C LEU A 18 -25.16 54.33 -8.48
N SER A 19 -25.52 54.69 -7.25
CA SER A 19 -25.07 53.99 -6.04
C SER A 19 -26.03 52.91 -5.51
N TRP A 20 -27.18 52.68 -6.15
CA TRP A 20 -28.18 51.68 -5.73
C TRP A 20 -28.44 50.62 -6.81
N MET A 21 -27.38 50.08 -7.40
CA MET A 21 -27.47 48.72 -7.91
C MET A 21 -27.31 47.80 -6.69
N PRO A 22 -28.29 46.94 -6.35
CA PRO A 22 -27.96 45.81 -5.50
C PRO A 22 -26.86 45.05 -6.24
N GLU A 23 -25.66 45.01 -5.67
CA GLU A 23 -24.67 44.02 -6.08
C GLU A 23 -25.28 42.68 -5.70
N ASP A 24 -25.99 42.06 -6.64
CA ASP A 24 -26.29 40.65 -6.57
C ASP A 24 -24.93 39.93 -6.64
N VAL A 25 -24.27 39.79 -5.49
CA VAL A 25 -23.18 38.84 -5.31
C VAL A 25 -23.81 37.47 -5.50
N SER A 26 -23.87 37.03 -6.76
CA SER A 26 -24.15 35.65 -7.11
C SER A 26 -23.00 34.86 -6.53
N ALA A 27 -23.19 34.33 -5.32
CA ALA A 27 -22.29 33.36 -4.77
C ALA A 27 -22.23 32.20 -5.79
N TYR A 28 -21.06 32.05 -6.38
CA TYR A 28 -20.77 31.03 -7.37
C TYR A 28 -19.95 29.98 -6.65
N CYS A 29 -20.22 28.70 -6.95
CA CYS A 29 -19.44 27.63 -6.34
C CYS A 29 -17.94 27.89 -6.52
N PRO A 30 -17.11 27.64 -5.49
CA PRO A 30 -15.68 27.83 -5.55
C PRO A 30 -15.10 27.24 -6.83
N ASN A 31 -14.39 28.05 -7.62
CA ASN A 31 -13.75 27.66 -8.87
C ASN A 31 -14.67 26.89 -9.85
N GLY A 32 -15.99 27.12 -9.80
CA GLY A 32 -16.96 26.40 -10.63
C GLY A 32 -16.96 24.88 -10.44
N CYS A 33 -16.65 24.42 -9.22
CA CYS A 33 -16.42 23.00 -8.93
C CYS A 33 -15.38 22.35 -9.85
N ASN A 34 -14.44 23.15 -10.38
CA ASN A 34 -13.40 22.76 -11.33
C ASN A 34 -13.94 21.98 -12.55
N ALA A 35 -15.21 22.16 -12.92
CA ALA A 35 -15.92 21.29 -13.87
C ALA A 35 -15.83 19.78 -13.55
N GLN A 36 -15.50 19.43 -12.31
CA GLN A 36 -15.44 18.07 -11.76
C GLN A 36 -16.56 17.80 -10.75
N GLY A 37 -17.60 18.64 -10.77
CA GLY A 37 -18.75 18.49 -9.89
C GLY A 37 -19.91 19.38 -10.31
N THR A 38 -21.04 19.19 -9.65
CA THR A 38 -22.23 20.03 -9.79
C THR A 38 -22.34 21.01 -8.62
N CYS A 39 -22.66 22.26 -8.95
CA CYS A 39 -22.90 23.29 -7.95
C CYS A 39 -24.30 23.15 -7.35
N GLY A 40 -24.38 22.98 -6.03
CA GLY A 40 -25.62 22.84 -5.27
C GLY A 40 -26.03 24.12 -4.53
N LYS A 41 -27.05 23.99 -3.67
CA LYS A 41 -27.45 25.06 -2.74
C LYS A 41 -26.29 25.38 -1.79
N ASN A 42 -26.21 26.63 -1.33
CA ASN A 42 -25.18 27.13 -0.41
C ASN A 42 -23.74 27.01 -0.96
N ASP A 43 -23.57 27.16 -2.27
CA ASP A 43 -22.26 27.16 -2.95
C ASP A 43 -21.42 25.91 -2.70
N LYS A 44 -22.11 24.81 -2.41
CA LYS A 44 -21.49 23.53 -2.11
C LYS A 44 -21.37 22.71 -3.39
N CYS A 45 -20.13 22.40 -3.75
CA CYS A 45 -19.85 21.46 -4.82
C CYS A 45 -20.17 20.01 -4.40
N THR A 46 -20.81 19.27 -5.30
CA THR A 46 -20.93 17.81 -5.24
C THR A 46 -20.05 17.23 -6.32
N CYS A 47 -18.92 16.64 -5.94
CA CYS A 47 -17.92 16.16 -6.88
C CYS A 47 -18.37 14.87 -7.59
N TYR A 48 -17.91 14.67 -8.82
CA TYR A 48 -18.22 13.50 -9.61
C TYR A 48 -17.62 12.22 -8.99
N GLU A 49 -18.38 11.13 -9.08
CA GLU A 49 -17.97 9.80 -8.63
C GLU A 49 -17.09 9.11 -9.69
N ARG A 50 -16.28 8.15 -9.26
CA ARG A 50 -15.52 7.32 -10.21
C ARG A 50 -16.48 6.44 -11.01
N GLN A 51 -16.23 6.28 -12.30
CA GLN A 51 -17.03 5.41 -13.19
C GLN A 51 -16.55 3.95 -13.21
N ASP A 52 -15.33 3.69 -12.72
CA ASP A 52 -14.65 2.40 -12.69
C ASP A 52 -14.84 1.66 -11.36
N GLN A 53 -16.03 1.71 -10.78
CA GLN A 53 -16.29 0.99 -9.52
C GLN A 53 -16.41 -0.51 -9.81
N GLU A 54 -15.50 -1.32 -9.24
CA GLU A 54 -15.62 -2.79 -9.24
C GLU A 54 -16.82 -3.26 -8.41
N ASP A 55 -17.19 -2.50 -7.37
CA ASP A 55 -18.36 -2.77 -6.53
C ASP A 55 -19.36 -1.61 -6.61
N SER A 56 -20.50 -1.86 -7.24
CA SER A 56 -21.62 -0.90 -7.35
C SER A 56 -22.18 -0.40 -6.02
N THR A 57 -21.91 -1.11 -4.92
CA THR A 57 -22.35 -0.71 -3.57
C THR A 57 -21.41 0.31 -2.91
N ILE A 58 -20.18 0.46 -3.43
CA ILE A 58 -19.19 1.38 -2.88
C ILE A 58 -18.91 2.53 -3.86
N LYS A 59 -19.47 3.70 -3.55
CA LYS A 59 -19.31 4.92 -4.33
C LYS A 59 -18.21 5.78 -3.73
N TYR A 60 -17.05 5.78 -4.37
CA TYR A 60 -15.99 6.74 -4.05
C TYR A 60 -16.09 7.98 -4.95
N PRO A 61 -15.85 9.19 -4.41
CA PRO A 61 -15.72 10.37 -5.25
C PRO A 61 -14.42 10.28 -6.07
N ALA A 62 -14.44 10.64 -7.35
CA ALA A 62 -13.21 10.74 -8.17
C ALA A 62 -12.39 11.99 -7.80
N TYR A 63 -13.08 13.02 -7.32
CA TYR A 63 -12.50 14.28 -6.89
C TYR A 63 -13.06 14.72 -5.53
N LYS A 64 -12.28 15.48 -4.78
CA LYS A 64 -12.63 15.99 -3.44
C LYS A 64 -12.13 17.42 -3.25
N GLY A 65 -12.39 17.96 -2.06
CA GLY A 65 -12.13 19.36 -1.73
C GLY A 65 -13.37 20.24 -1.94
N ALA A 66 -13.24 21.51 -1.60
CA ALA A 66 -14.36 22.46 -1.65
C ALA A 66 -14.81 22.76 -3.09
N ASP A 67 -13.88 22.67 -4.05
CA ASP A 67 -14.10 22.96 -5.46
C ASP A 67 -13.84 21.75 -6.37
N CYS A 68 -13.75 20.54 -5.82
CA CYS A 68 -13.46 19.31 -6.59
C CYS A 68 -12.16 19.35 -7.40
N SER A 69 -11.19 20.18 -7.01
CA SER A 69 -9.88 20.28 -7.69
C SER A 69 -8.92 19.14 -7.34
N LEU A 70 -9.12 18.50 -6.18
CA LEU A 70 -8.21 17.47 -5.68
C LEU A 70 -8.68 16.11 -6.16
N ARG A 71 -7.79 15.30 -6.73
CA ARG A 71 -8.12 13.90 -7.04
C ARG A 71 -8.21 13.06 -5.78
N THR A 72 -9.10 12.09 -5.76
CA THR A 72 -9.19 11.13 -4.67
C THR A 72 -8.18 10.00 -4.89
N CYS A 73 -7.32 9.72 -3.91
CA CYS A 73 -6.42 8.58 -4.00
C CYS A 73 -7.14 7.25 -3.70
N PRO A 74 -6.53 6.12 -4.11
CA PRO A 74 -7.00 4.79 -3.72
C PRO A 74 -7.08 4.61 -2.21
N TYR A 75 -8.08 3.83 -1.79
CA TYR A 75 -8.25 3.40 -0.41
C TYR A 75 -7.91 1.92 -0.32
N GLY A 76 -7.32 1.53 0.80
CA GLY A 76 -7.13 0.14 1.18
C GLY A 76 -7.23 0.03 2.69
N ASP A 77 -7.28 -1.19 3.22
CA ASP A 77 -7.35 -1.40 4.66
C ASP A 77 -6.17 -0.72 5.35
N ALA A 78 -6.42 -0.04 6.47
CA ALA A 78 -5.38 0.65 7.21
C ALA A 78 -4.34 -0.34 7.78
N TRP A 79 -3.05 -0.03 7.64
CA TRP A 79 -1.98 -0.78 8.32
C TRP A 79 -2.01 -0.59 9.83
N VAL A 80 -2.20 0.66 10.25
CA VAL A 80 -2.30 1.06 11.65
C VAL A 80 -3.52 1.94 11.80
N GLN A 81 -4.35 1.60 12.78
CA GLN A 81 -5.56 2.33 13.13
C GLN A 81 -5.88 2.08 14.61
N VAL A 82 -6.51 3.08 15.25
CA VAL A 82 -7.17 2.90 16.54
C VAL A 82 -8.44 2.03 16.36
N PRO A 83 -8.57 0.89 17.06
CA PRO A 83 -9.76 0.04 16.96
C PRO A 83 -11.03 0.84 17.31
N THR A 84 -12.10 0.67 16.52
CA THR A 84 -13.37 1.39 16.72
C THR A 84 -14.38 0.60 17.54
N ALA A 85 -14.24 -0.73 17.59
CA ALA A 85 -15.03 -1.63 18.42
C ALA A 85 -14.27 -2.96 18.64
N ALA A 86 -14.84 -3.85 19.45
CA ALA A 86 -14.30 -5.20 19.63
C ALA A 86 -14.19 -5.92 18.28
N ASN A 87 -13.02 -6.49 17.98
CA ASN A 87 -12.71 -7.16 16.71
C ASN A 87 -12.93 -6.28 15.46
N THR A 88 -12.96 -4.95 15.60
CA THR A 88 -13.18 -4.01 14.50
C THR A 88 -12.00 -3.03 14.41
N ALA A 89 -11.14 -3.27 13.42
CA ALA A 89 -9.97 -2.46 13.09
C ALA A 89 -9.77 -2.45 11.56
N HIS A 90 -8.67 -1.86 11.08
CA HIS A 90 -8.26 -1.89 9.67
C HIS A 90 -9.31 -1.40 8.68
N GLN A 91 -10.03 -0.32 9.02
CA GLN A 91 -10.98 0.30 8.10
C GLN A 91 -10.26 0.87 6.88
N LEU A 92 -11.01 1.07 5.80
CA LEU A 92 -10.50 1.69 4.59
C LEU A 92 -9.92 3.08 4.89
N ALA A 93 -8.68 3.28 4.48
CA ALA A 93 -7.96 4.53 4.64
C ALA A 93 -7.30 4.94 3.32
N GLU A 94 -7.23 6.26 3.09
CA GLU A 94 -6.53 6.81 1.93
C GLU A 94 -5.07 6.40 1.99
N CYS A 95 -4.58 5.77 0.94
CA CYS A 95 -3.23 5.20 0.88
C CYS A 95 -2.92 4.25 2.07
N SER A 96 -3.92 3.52 2.57
CA SER A 96 -3.78 2.53 3.66
C SER A 96 -3.07 3.05 4.93
N ASN A 97 -3.09 4.37 5.17
CA ASN A 97 -2.27 5.05 6.20
C ASN A 97 -0.76 4.79 6.07
N ARG A 98 -0.30 4.47 4.86
CA ARG A 98 1.09 4.11 4.55
C ARG A 98 1.64 4.71 3.28
N GLY A 99 1.04 5.81 2.87
CA GLY A 99 1.58 6.74 1.91
C GLY A 99 0.92 8.09 2.05
N ASN A 100 1.48 9.08 1.36
CA ASN A 100 0.85 10.38 1.19
C ASN A 100 0.15 10.42 -0.17
N CYS A 101 -1.08 10.89 -0.22
CA CYS A 101 -1.75 11.09 -1.49
C CYS A 101 -1.17 12.32 -2.21
N ASP A 102 -0.75 12.14 -3.46
CA ASP A 102 -0.59 13.26 -4.38
C ASP A 102 -1.94 13.59 -5.00
N TYR A 103 -2.57 14.64 -4.49
CA TYR A 103 -3.88 15.10 -4.93
C TYR A 103 -3.90 15.68 -6.36
N GLY A 104 -2.75 15.99 -6.96
CA GLY A 104 -2.67 16.42 -8.35
C GLY A 104 -2.84 15.25 -9.33
N THR A 105 -2.29 14.08 -8.98
CA THR A 105 -2.32 12.88 -9.83
C THR A 105 -3.39 11.87 -9.40
N GLY A 106 -3.76 11.86 -8.12
CA GLY A 106 -4.62 10.85 -7.51
C GLY A 106 -3.87 9.55 -7.20
N HIS A 107 -2.53 9.60 -7.10
CA HIS A 107 -1.70 8.44 -6.78
C HIS A 107 -1.12 8.53 -5.37
N CYS A 108 -1.02 7.37 -4.72
CA CYS A 108 -0.37 7.26 -3.43
C CYS A 108 1.15 7.20 -3.58
N LEU A 109 1.85 8.08 -2.87
CA LEU A 109 3.29 8.03 -2.66
C LEU A 109 3.55 7.19 -1.42
N CYS A 110 3.86 5.91 -1.62
CA CYS A 110 4.04 4.96 -0.52
C CYS A 110 5.30 5.25 0.30
N PHE A 111 5.22 4.99 1.60
CA PHE A 111 6.39 5.00 2.47
C PHE A 111 7.31 3.81 2.16
N PRO A 112 8.61 3.89 2.49
CA PRO A 112 9.55 2.83 2.20
C PRO A 112 9.10 1.45 2.71
N GLY A 113 9.22 0.42 1.86
CA GLY A 113 8.81 -0.95 2.16
C GLY A 113 7.33 -1.24 1.94
N TYR A 114 6.56 -0.29 1.39
CA TYR A 114 5.15 -0.46 1.04
C TYR A 114 4.92 -0.13 -0.43
N GLN A 115 4.02 -0.88 -1.06
CA GLN A 115 3.69 -0.76 -2.47
C GLN A 115 2.20 -1.11 -2.71
N GLY A 116 1.79 -1.07 -3.97
CA GLY A 116 0.38 -1.19 -4.37
C GLY A 116 -0.24 0.16 -4.66
N LYS A 117 -1.46 0.17 -5.22
CA LYS A 117 -2.10 1.42 -5.65
C LYS A 117 -2.48 2.31 -4.46
N ALA A 118 -2.75 1.69 -3.32
CA ALA A 118 -3.09 2.31 -2.05
C ALA A 118 -2.02 2.07 -0.98
N CYS A 119 -0.80 1.61 -1.31
CA CYS A 119 0.21 1.22 -0.32
C CYS A 119 -0.26 0.11 0.63
N GLU A 120 -1.14 -0.75 0.13
CA GLU A 120 -1.89 -1.75 0.87
C GLU A 120 -1.06 -3.00 1.21
N ARG A 121 0.09 -3.20 0.56
CA ARG A 121 0.94 -4.38 0.75
C ARG A 121 2.42 -3.99 0.94
N THR A 122 3.20 -4.85 1.61
CA THR A 122 4.65 -4.63 1.74
C THR A 122 5.38 -4.92 0.43
N GLU A 123 6.60 -4.40 0.29
CA GLU A 123 7.52 -4.80 -0.77
C GLU A 123 8.20 -6.12 -0.40
N CYS A 124 8.51 -6.94 -1.41
CA CYS A 124 9.41 -8.07 -1.19
C CYS A 124 10.84 -7.55 -1.03
N PRO A 125 11.58 -8.02 -0.01
CA PRO A 125 12.96 -7.61 0.18
C PRO A 125 13.79 -7.87 -1.08
N ASN A 126 14.54 -6.85 -1.54
CA ASN A 126 15.43 -6.91 -2.70
C ASN A 126 14.81 -7.52 -3.97
N ASP A 127 13.48 -7.42 -4.15
CA ASP A 127 12.75 -8.08 -5.24
C ASP A 127 13.10 -9.58 -5.38
N CYS A 128 13.25 -10.25 -4.23
CA CYS A 128 13.66 -11.66 -4.14
C CYS A 128 14.99 -11.95 -4.86
N ASN A 129 15.87 -10.95 -5.00
CA ASN A 129 17.12 -10.98 -5.76
C ASN A 129 16.96 -11.53 -7.19
N SER A 130 15.75 -11.45 -7.76
CA SER A 130 15.39 -12.11 -9.03
C SER A 130 15.65 -13.64 -9.02
N ARG A 131 15.57 -14.29 -7.86
CA ARG A 131 15.76 -15.73 -7.61
C ARG A 131 14.57 -16.33 -6.86
N GLY A 132 13.39 -15.83 -7.17
CA GLY A 132 12.15 -16.24 -6.56
C GLY A 132 10.99 -15.39 -7.02
N ILE A 133 9.82 -15.71 -6.49
CA ILE A 133 8.57 -15.04 -6.82
C ILE A 133 8.07 -14.32 -5.57
N CYS A 134 7.75 -13.03 -5.72
CA CYS A 134 7.13 -12.24 -4.66
C CYS A 134 5.64 -12.62 -4.51
N LEU A 135 5.29 -13.22 -3.38
CA LEU A 135 3.95 -13.77 -3.11
C LEU A 135 3.39 -13.23 -1.80
N THR A 136 2.07 -13.28 -1.64
CA THR A 136 1.43 -12.96 -0.36
C THR A 136 1.70 -14.07 0.66
N LEU A 137 1.66 -13.73 1.96
CA LEU A 137 1.79 -14.71 3.04
C LEU A 137 0.81 -15.89 2.88
N ARG A 138 -0.43 -15.59 2.48
CA ARG A 138 -1.44 -16.61 2.17
C ARG A 138 -0.99 -17.58 1.08
N ALA A 139 -0.42 -17.07 -0.02
CA ALA A 139 0.03 -17.89 -1.14
C ALA A 139 1.22 -18.78 -0.74
N ILE A 140 2.16 -18.24 0.05
CA ILE A 140 3.31 -19.00 0.57
C ILE A 140 2.83 -20.14 1.48
N ILE A 141 1.91 -19.89 2.42
CA ILE A 141 1.39 -20.91 3.34
C ILE A 141 0.60 -22.00 2.57
N ALA A 142 -0.12 -21.61 1.53
CA ALA A 142 -0.84 -22.55 0.66
C ALA A 142 0.10 -23.41 -0.22
N GLY A 143 1.42 -23.20 -0.16
CA GLY A 143 2.42 -23.99 -0.87
C GLY A 143 2.37 -23.84 -2.40
N SER A 144 1.81 -22.75 -2.91
CA SER A 144 1.52 -22.60 -4.35
C SER A 144 2.10 -21.34 -4.97
N PRO A 145 2.64 -21.45 -6.19
CA PRO A 145 2.92 -20.33 -7.09
C PRO A 145 1.70 -19.81 -7.90
N ASN A 146 0.45 -20.27 -7.68
CA ASN A 146 -0.81 -19.55 -8.01
C ASN A 146 -2.09 -20.29 -7.52
N VAL A 147 -2.69 -19.79 -6.43
CA VAL A 147 -4.06 -20.01 -5.89
C VAL A 147 -4.37 -21.30 -5.09
N ILE A 148 -5.32 -21.11 -4.15
CA ILE A 148 -5.65 -21.74 -2.86
C ILE A 148 -6.10 -23.22 -2.90
N PRO A 149 -5.55 -24.07 -2.01
CA PRO A 149 -6.40 -24.97 -1.25
C PRO A 149 -6.14 -24.96 0.28
N SER A 150 -7.22 -24.66 1.00
CA SER A 150 -7.64 -25.21 2.31
C SER A 150 -6.76 -25.07 3.58
N THR A 151 -5.50 -24.67 3.52
CA THR A 151 -4.73 -24.20 4.69
C THR A 151 -4.69 -22.67 4.70
N THR A 152 -5.88 -22.07 4.75
CA THR A 152 -6.05 -20.65 4.51
C THR A 152 -5.63 -19.85 5.73
N TYR A 153 -4.44 -19.23 5.68
CA TYR A 153 -4.17 -18.08 6.53
C TYR A 153 -5.16 -16.97 6.13
N ALA A 154 -6.17 -16.75 6.96
CA ALA A 154 -7.31 -15.88 6.69
C ALA A 154 -7.35 -14.65 7.62
N ALA A 155 -6.23 -14.33 8.27
CA ALA A 155 -6.10 -13.09 9.02
C ALA A 155 -6.16 -11.88 8.07
N TRP A 156 -6.44 -10.70 8.62
CA TRP A 156 -6.63 -9.46 7.85
C TRP A 156 -5.40 -9.06 7.01
N ASP A 157 -4.21 -9.50 7.39
CA ASP A 157 -2.93 -9.18 6.78
C ASP A 157 -2.43 -10.25 5.81
N ALA A 158 -3.24 -11.29 5.56
CA ALA A 158 -2.89 -12.43 4.73
C ALA A 158 -2.44 -12.06 3.30
N ASP A 159 -3.00 -10.99 2.75
CA ASP A 159 -2.66 -10.45 1.42
C ASP A 159 -1.87 -9.13 1.48
N LYS A 160 -1.52 -8.68 2.68
CA LYS A 160 -0.80 -7.43 2.91
C LYS A 160 0.68 -7.66 3.11
N HIS A 161 1.04 -8.74 3.80
CA HIS A 161 2.44 -9.15 3.94
C HIS A 161 2.87 -9.92 2.70
N MET A 162 3.91 -9.41 2.05
CA MET A 162 4.57 -10.05 0.92
C MET A 162 5.87 -10.71 1.37
N GLY A 163 6.22 -11.83 0.76
CA GLY A 163 7.47 -12.55 1.00
C GLY A 163 7.95 -13.26 -0.26
N CYS A 164 9.18 -13.75 -0.21
CA CYS A 164 9.80 -14.43 -1.34
C CYS A 164 9.61 -15.94 -1.26
N TYR A 165 9.05 -16.52 -2.32
CA TYR A 165 9.11 -17.94 -2.58
C TYR A 165 10.30 -18.21 -3.49
N CYS A 166 11.38 -18.76 -2.92
CA CYS A 166 12.66 -18.89 -3.60
C CYS A 166 12.67 -20.01 -4.63
N ASP A 167 13.45 -19.79 -5.68
CA ASP A 167 13.77 -20.83 -6.65
C ASP A 167 14.60 -21.95 -6.01
N GLN A 168 14.56 -23.13 -6.60
CA GLN A 168 15.32 -24.28 -6.12
C GLN A 168 16.81 -23.94 -5.96
N GLY A 169 17.37 -24.24 -4.79
CA GLY A 169 18.78 -23.97 -4.46
C GLY A 169 19.02 -22.60 -3.80
N TYR A 170 17.97 -21.79 -3.60
CA TYR A 170 18.05 -20.51 -2.90
C TYR A 170 17.09 -20.46 -1.72
N ARG A 171 17.43 -19.63 -0.73
CA ARG A 171 16.68 -19.49 0.52
C ARG A 171 16.86 -18.12 1.14
N GLY A 172 16.22 -17.96 2.28
CA GLY A 172 16.28 -16.75 3.08
C GLY A 172 15.11 -15.81 2.77
N PRO A 173 15.06 -14.65 3.43
CA PRO A 173 13.94 -13.72 3.31
C PRO A 173 13.81 -13.10 1.91
N ASP A 174 14.91 -13.05 1.17
CA ASP A 174 15.02 -12.40 -0.14
C ASP A 174 15.68 -13.30 -1.21
N CYS A 175 15.85 -14.59 -0.92
CA CYS A 175 16.49 -15.57 -1.83
C CYS A 175 17.96 -15.26 -2.18
N SER A 176 18.67 -14.46 -1.38
CA SER A 176 20.10 -14.19 -1.61
C SER A 176 21.01 -15.33 -1.20
N LEU A 177 20.56 -16.20 -0.30
CA LEU A 177 21.36 -17.27 0.30
C LEU A 177 21.21 -18.55 -0.52
N LYS A 178 22.29 -19.30 -0.71
CA LYS A 178 22.22 -20.63 -1.33
C LYS A 178 21.82 -21.68 -0.31
N GLU A 179 20.98 -22.62 -0.72
CA GLU A 179 20.68 -23.81 0.07
C GLU A 179 21.92 -24.70 0.16
N CYS A 180 22.22 -25.17 1.37
CA CYS A 180 23.22 -26.19 1.59
C CYS A 180 22.59 -27.59 1.53
N PRO A 181 23.39 -28.63 1.25
CA PRO A 181 22.95 -30.01 1.41
C PRO A 181 22.41 -30.25 2.82
N SER A 182 21.18 -30.74 2.87
CA SER A 182 20.51 -31.13 4.11
C SER A 182 20.50 -32.64 4.22
N GLY A 183 20.67 -33.13 5.46
CA GLY A 183 20.69 -34.55 5.75
C GLY A 183 20.24 -34.83 7.18
N ASP A 184 20.09 -36.11 7.48
CA ASP A 184 19.75 -36.56 8.82
C ASP A 184 20.96 -36.43 9.75
N ASP A 185 20.71 -36.16 11.03
CA ASP A 185 21.76 -36.20 12.06
C ASP A 185 22.17 -37.65 12.36
N VAL A 186 23.43 -38.00 12.07
CA VAL A 186 24.01 -39.32 12.35
C VAL A 186 23.99 -39.73 13.81
N LEU A 187 23.87 -38.80 14.75
CA LEU A 187 23.80 -39.14 16.18
C LEU A 187 22.39 -39.57 16.62
N LEU A 188 21.40 -39.57 15.73
CA LEU A 188 20.04 -40.07 15.95
C LEU A 188 19.33 -39.49 17.21
N ALA A 189 19.73 -38.30 17.63
CA ALA A 189 19.07 -37.56 18.71
C ALA A 189 17.74 -36.99 18.23
N HIS A 190 16.71 -36.95 19.09
CA HIS A 190 15.36 -36.50 18.74
C HIS A 190 15.34 -35.24 17.84
N GLY A 191 14.70 -35.37 16.67
CA GLY A 191 14.68 -34.35 15.62
C GLY A 191 15.71 -34.55 14.51
N GLN A 192 16.42 -35.69 14.53
CA GLN A 192 17.46 -36.04 13.57
C GLN A 192 17.00 -36.08 12.11
N THR A 193 15.74 -36.41 11.82
CA THR A 193 15.24 -36.61 10.44
C THR A 193 14.70 -35.34 9.78
N GLN A 194 15.00 -34.17 10.35
CA GLN A 194 14.40 -32.90 9.95
C GLN A 194 15.19 -32.17 8.84
N GLY A 195 16.13 -32.85 8.16
CA GLY A 195 16.88 -32.28 7.04
C GLY A 195 17.61 -30.99 7.45
N ARG A 196 18.57 -31.10 8.37
CA ARG A 196 19.32 -29.93 8.84
C ARG A 196 20.44 -29.59 7.88
N ASP A 197 20.71 -28.30 7.72
CA ASP A 197 21.88 -27.81 6.98
C ASP A 197 23.13 -28.57 7.43
N CYS A 198 23.85 -29.16 6.47
CA CYS A 198 25.06 -29.92 6.73
C CYS A 198 24.89 -31.01 7.80
N GLY A 199 23.75 -31.70 7.81
CA GLY A 199 23.42 -32.76 8.77
C GLY A 199 23.39 -32.28 10.22
N GLY A 200 23.45 -30.95 10.44
CA GLY A 200 23.75 -30.28 11.70
C GLY A 200 25.10 -30.64 12.32
N ARG A 201 26.06 -31.06 11.49
CA ARG A 201 27.45 -31.37 11.85
C ARG A 201 28.48 -30.60 11.00
N GLY A 202 28.02 -29.57 10.31
CA GLY A 202 28.86 -28.59 9.65
C GLY A 202 28.25 -27.21 9.66
N LYS A 203 29.02 -26.22 9.22
CA LYS A 203 28.55 -24.87 8.94
C LYS A 203 28.26 -24.75 7.45
N CYS A 204 27.10 -24.22 7.11
CA CYS A 204 26.77 -23.87 5.73
C CYS A 204 27.46 -22.55 5.35
N ASN A 205 28.20 -22.55 4.24
CA ASN A 205 28.59 -21.33 3.57
C ASN A 205 27.47 -20.92 2.61
N TYR A 206 26.64 -19.95 3.01
CA TYR A 206 25.48 -19.51 2.22
C TYR A 206 25.83 -18.75 0.92
N GLU A 207 27.11 -18.42 0.67
CA GLU A 207 27.56 -17.83 -0.60
C GLU A 207 27.89 -18.91 -1.64
N SER A 208 28.49 -20.03 -1.22
CA SER A 208 28.83 -21.16 -2.11
C SER A 208 27.74 -22.22 -2.16
N GLY A 209 27.00 -22.43 -1.07
CA GLY A 209 26.09 -23.57 -0.85
C GLY A 209 26.81 -24.83 -0.36
N GLU A 210 28.05 -24.69 0.12
CA GLU A 210 28.88 -25.83 0.55
C GLU A 210 28.99 -25.92 2.08
N CYS A 211 29.19 -27.15 2.57
CA CYS A 211 29.30 -27.45 3.99
C CYS A 211 30.75 -27.57 4.46
N GLU A 212 31.07 -26.85 5.53
CA GLU A 212 32.30 -27.01 6.29
C GLU A 212 32.06 -27.94 7.48
N CYS A 213 32.46 -29.21 7.36
CA CYS A 213 32.21 -30.22 8.39
C CYS A 213 33.04 -30.01 9.66
N PHE A 214 32.44 -30.27 10.82
CA PHE A 214 33.16 -30.32 12.08
C PHE A 214 34.11 -31.54 12.13
N PRO A 215 35.17 -31.49 12.94
CA PRO A 215 36.10 -32.62 13.09
C PRO A 215 35.37 -33.93 13.41
N GLY A 216 35.76 -35.00 12.73
CA GLY A 216 35.12 -36.32 12.87
C GLY A 216 33.92 -36.55 11.94
N TYR A 217 33.49 -35.55 11.17
CA TYR A 217 32.41 -35.65 10.19
C TYR A 217 32.89 -35.34 8.78
N TYR A 218 32.32 -36.02 7.78
CA TYR A 218 32.67 -35.86 6.37
C TYR A 218 31.46 -36.11 5.46
N GLY A 219 31.65 -35.89 4.16
CA GLY A 219 30.57 -35.93 3.15
C GLY A 219 30.10 -34.53 2.77
N THR A 220 29.37 -34.40 1.67
CA THR A 220 28.87 -33.10 1.18
C THR A 220 27.83 -32.49 2.12
N ALA A 221 27.15 -33.31 2.92
CA ALA A 221 26.20 -32.90 3.94
C ALA A 221 26.70 -33.16 5.37
N CYS A 222 27.98 -33.50 5.58
CA CYS A 222 28.52 -33.84 6.90
C CYS A 222 27.72 -34.90 7.68
N ASP A 223 27.08 -35.80 6.94
CA ASP A 223 26.15 -36.83 7.41
C ASP A 223 26.84 -38.20 7.55
N SER A 224 28.17 -38.22 7.59
CA SER A 224 28.96 -39.41 7.84
C SER A 224 29.99 -39.15 8.94
N GLN A 225 30.16 -40.10 9.86
CA GLN A 225 31.12 -40.00 10.97
C GLN A 225 32.32 -40.91 10.71
N THR A 226 33.53 -40.40 10.90
CA THR A 226 34.73 -41.24 10.94
C THR A 226 34.93 -41.80 12.35
N THR A 227 35.32 -43.08 12.43
CA THR A 227 35.74 -43.72 13.69
C THR A 227 37.24 -43.58 13.95
N VAL A 228 37.96 -42.94 13.04
CA VAL A 228 39.41 -42.77 13.13
C VAL A 228 39.70 -41.44 13.83
N ASN A 229 40.20 -41.55 15.07
CA ASN A 229 40.78 -40.44 15.85
C ASN A 229 42.06 -39.90 15.22
#